data_AF-S3BWG4-F1
#
_entry.id   AF-S3BWG4-F1
#
_cell.length_a   1.000
_cell.length_b   1.000
_cell.length_c   1.000
_cell.angle_alpha   90.00
_cell.angle_beta   90.00
_cell.angle_gamma   90.00
#
_symmetry.space_group_name_H-M   'P 1'
#
loop_
_entity.id
_entity.type
_entity.pdbx_description
1 polymer ?
#
loop_
_entity_poly.entity_id
_entity_poly.type
_entity_poly.pdbx_seq_one_letter_code
_entity_poly.pdbx_strand_id
1 'polypeptide(L)'
;MLARVITAWQYDIFHTPTTDTADSETEPAALRSSTRKRRNPLRPTPLPNTSARQLRTRSPTKDSATTTNDHAEGSSLGSGDISHNDDSTSTPRARRRGQQPLRGSAYTQALNLQARQVEMRPNPAPSMSSMSSQNPSTTSKRSRSPVQNVQDLGSLEIPVYWDAASTAKACSKAVARMCLGSNGLVDALGRIVNGHTPYIPAALREELEDDDDFECSENVFYELPEASEQRLFDLQCQLKQLRRIVHNTAECQKLVRSEPAWNEDVHKAILSLATENTPDVQAENVTCASIAKQFLPQRAGVADSDSAISGKMVDYALALQLPQADPLRRCIATFLPSRTVAGESDFINQTAYRPLKYAPAGVFVETKADSGSADEGRTQLGLWVAAWFKRIEALRTDSSAPLPMLPLLLVLSDTWDCYFACRVDGEIRIVGPLRSGSTANLASAYRVRAVLGEMSRYVNEEFRHWVEHLVGFEKYE
;
A
#
# COMPACT_ATOMS: atom_id res chain seq x y z
N MET A 1 -21.25 35.98 -7.03
CA MET A 1 -21.68 34.86 -6.15
C MET A 1 -20.53 34.34 -5.30
N LEU A 2 -19.32 34.12 -5.85
CA LEU A 2 -18.12 33.77 -5.06
C LEU A 2 -17.76 34.79 -3.97
N ALA A 3 -17.93 36.09 -4.22
CA ALA A 3 -17.58 37.13 -3.25
C ALA A 3 -18.46 37.12 -1.98
N ARG A 4 -19.70 36.61 -2.05
CA ARG A 4 -20.60 36.53 -0.88
C ARG A 4 -20.39 35.27 -0.03
N VAL A 5 -19.75 34.24 -0.58
CA VAL A 5 -19.40 33.02 0.14
C VAL A 5 -18.16 33.25 1.01
N ILE A 6 -17.23 34.09 0.55
CA ILE A 6 -16.01 34.42 1.30
C ILE A 6 -16.32 35.30 2.53
N THR A 7 -17.31 36.21 2.45
CA THR A 7 -17.68 37.08 3.58
C THR A 7 -18.41 36.34 4.70
N ALA A 8 -19.15 35.26 4.39
CA ALA A 8 -19.81 34.44 5.40
C ALA A 8 -18.83 33.54 6.17
N TRP A 9 -17.72 33.13 5.54
CA TRP A 9 -16.72 32.28 6.16
C TRP A 9 -15.78 33.04 7.11
N GLN A 10 -15.53 34.32 6.86
CA GLN A 10 -14.72 35.17 7.74
C GLN A 10 -15.45 35.60 9.03
N TYR A 11 -16.78 35.51 9.11
CA TYR A 11 -17.52 35.95 10.29
C TYR A 11 -17.48 34.90 11.43
N ASP A 12 -17.42 33.61 11.09
CA ASP A 12 -17.42 32.50 12.06
C ASP A 12 -16.05 32.23 12.71
N ILE A 13 -14.95 32.70 12.11
CA ILE A 13 -13.59 32.47 12.64
C ILE A 13 -13.21 33.48 13.73
N PHE A 14 -13.83 34.66 13.77
CA PHE A 14 -13.42 35.75 14.66
C PHE A 14 -14.33 36.01 15.87
N HIS A 15 -15.44 35.28 16.04
CA HIS A 15 -16.35 35.48 17.17
C HIS A 15 -16.81 34.16 17.81
N THR A 16 -15.96 33.59 18.66
CA THR A 16 -16.44 32.78 19.80
C THR A 16 -15.83 33.31 21.10
N PRO A 17 -16.61 33.41 22.20
CA PRO A 17 -16.21 34.15 23.37
C PRO A 17 -15.34 33.32 24.31
N THR A 18 -14.30 33.95 24.83
CA THR A 18 -13.55 33.55 26.01
C THR A 18 -14.46 33.51 27.25
N THR A 19 -14.47 32.38 27.95
CA THR A 19 -14.86 32.33 29.37
C THR A 19 -13.65 31.89 30.17
N ASP A 20 -13.16 32.81 30.99
CA ASP A 20 -12.11 32.60 31.97
C ASP A 20 -12.57 33.19 33.30
N THR A 21 -11.95 32.71 34.39
CA THR A 21 -12.03 33.11 35.83
C THR A 21 -13.15 32.49 36.69
N ALA A 22 -12.94 32.12 37.96
CA ALA A 22 -11.76 31.85 38.82
C ALA A 22 -12.28 31.36 40.21
N ASP A 23 -11.36 30.85 41.04
CA ASP A 23 -11.37 30.79 42.53
C ASP A 23 -12.22 29.69 43.21
N SER A 24 -11.83 29.02 44.31
CA SER A 24 -10.65 29.04 45.20
C SER A 24 -10.72 27.85 46.19
N GLU A 25 -9.54 27.38 46.64
CA GLU A 25 -9.24 26.81 47.97
C GLU A 25 -10.11 25.70 48.60
N THR A 26 -9.51 24.53 48.87
CA THR A 26 -9.11 24.08 50.23
C THR A 26 -8.56 22.64 50.23
N GLU A 27 -7.37 22.48 50.80
CA GLU A 27 -6.84 21.22 51.33
C GLU A 27 -7.47 20.95 52.73
N PRO A 28 -7.57 19.70 53.23
CA PRO A 28 -6.41 19.13 53.93
C PRO A 28 -6.22 17.59 53.88
N ALA A 29 -4.94 17.20 53.90
CA ALA A 29 -4.28 16.15 54.70
C ALA A 29 -4.96 14.79 55.06
N ALA A 30 -4.15 13.75 54.81
CA ALA A 30 -3.74 12.68 55.73
C ALA A 30 -4.35 11.26 55.64
N LEU A 31 -3.40 10.31 55.53
CA LEU A 31 -3.38 8.94 56.08
C LEU A 31 -4.38 7.90 55.52
N ARG A 32 -3.85 6.88 54.81
CA ARG A 32 -3.64 5.54 55.40
C ARG A 32 -2.98 4.56 54.42
N SER A 33 -1.86 4.04 54.89
CA SER A 33 -1.23 2.78 54.53
C SER A 33 -2.20 1.59 54.53
N SER A 34 -2.08 0.70 53.53
CA SER A 34 -2.54 -0.69 53.64
C SER A 34 -1.72 -1.60 52.73
N THR A 35 -0.66 -2.14 53.31
CA THR A 35 0.03 -3.38 52.92
C THR A 35 -0.94 -4.57 52.81
N ARG A 36 -0.88 -5.36 51.72
CA ARG A 36 -1.25 -6.79 51.80
C ARG A 36 -0.53 -7.70 50.79
N LYS A 37 0.59 -8.25 51.27
CA LYS A 37 1.05 -9.65 51.22
C LYS A 37 0.89 -10.47 49.92
N ARG A 38 2.05 -10.70 49.30
CA ARG A 38 2.53 -11.96 48.69
C ARG A 38 1.95 -13.22 49.35
N ARG A 39 1.52 -14.18 48.52
CA ARG A 39 1.49 -15.63 48.84
C ARG A 39 1.55 -16.47 47.57
N ASN A 40 2.67 -17.17 47.42
CA ASN A 40 2.88 -18.48 46.79
C ASN A 40 4.17 -19.02 47.45
N PRO A 41 4.52 -20.33 47.42
CA PRO A 41 4.09 -21.38 46.47
C PRO A 41 3.78 -22.75 47.12
N LEU A 42 3.10 -23.66 46.41
CA LEU A 42 3.25 -25.11 46.63
C LEU A 42 3.01 -25.90 45.32
N ARG A 43 4.05 -26.63 44.89
CA ARG A 43 4.00 -27.84 44.05
C ARG A 43 4.80 -28.91 44.82
N PRO A 44 4.52 -30.23 44.70
CA PRO A 44 5.20 -30.99 43.64
C PRO A 44 4.50 -32.29 43.10
N THR A 45 4.74 -32.58 41.81
CA THR A 45 5.07 -33.92 41.20
C THR A 45 3.98 -35.03 40.98
N PRO A 46 4.19 -36.14 40.21
CA PRO A 46 4.29 -36.19 38.73
C PRO A 46 3.69 -37.46 38.01
N LEU A 47 3.69 -37.48 36.64
CA LEU A 47 3.67 -38.61 35.64
C LEU A 47 2.39 -39.46 35.41
N PRO A 48 2.21 -40.23 34.28
CA PRO A 48 3.13 -40.54 33.14
C PRO A 48 2.57 -40.43 31.69
N ASN A 49 3.46 -40.68 30.72
CA ASN A 49 3.31 -40.87 29.26
C ASN A 49 2.27 -41.92 28.81
N THR A 50 1.66 -41.72 27.63
CA THR A 50 1.58 -42.72 26.52
C THR A 50 1.10 -42.12 25.18
N SER A 51 1.95 -42.24 24.17
CA SER A 51 1.76 -42.62 22.74
C SER A 51 0.42 -42.48 21.99
N ALA A 52 0.51 -41.80 20.83
CA ALA A 52 -0.03 -42.11 19.49
C ALA A 52 -1.55 -42.34 19.27
N ARG A 53 -2.16 -41.60 18.33
CA ARG A 53 -2.51 -42.08 16.95
C ARG A 53 -3.32 -41.03 16.17
N GLN A 54 -2.93 -40.82 14.91
CA GLN A 54 -3.64 -40.08 13.87
C GLN A 54 -5.05 -40.65 13.62
N LEU A 55 -6.05 -39.79 13.34
CA LEU A 55 -7.18 -40.13 12.48
C LEU A 55 -7.70 -38.87 11.74
N ARG A 56 -7.62 -38.94 10.40
CA ARG A 56 -8.29 -38.07 9.41
C ARG A 56 -9.62 -38.72 9.01
N THR A 57 -10.70 -37.95 8.90
CA THR A 57 -11.88 -38.21 8.04
C THR A 57 -12.61 -36.88 7.83
N ARG A 58 -12.53 -36.17 6.70
CA ARG A 58 -13.28 -36.29 5.42
C ARG A 58 -14.82 -36.30 5.54
N SER A 59 -15.41 -35.25 4.97
CA SER A 59 -16.83 -34.94 4.76
C SER A 59 -17.53 -35.85 3.72
N PRO A 60 -18.88 -35.88 3.69
CA PRO A 60 -19.64 -36.29 2.51
C PRO A 60 -20.56 -35.19 1.94
N THR A 61 -20.46 -34.99 0.62
CA THR A 61 -21.44 -34.42 -0.33
C THR A 61 -22.67 -35.33 -0.45
N LYS A 62 -23.90 -34.81 -0.38
CA LYS A 62 -24.79 -34.34 -1.46
C LYS A 62 -25.24 -35.45 -2.43
N ASP A 63 -26.51 -35.84 -2.33
CA ASP A 63 -27.27 -36.45 -3.43
C ASP A 63 -28.71 -35.94 -3.45
N SER A 64 -29.21 -35.79 -4.68
CA SER A 64 -30.42 -35.09 -5.08
C SER A 64 -31.43 -36.10 -5.64
N ALA A 65 -32.74 -35.92 -5.43
CA ALA A 65 -33.77 -36.56 -6.26
C ALA A 65 -35.13 -35.82 -6.18
N THR A 66 -35.33 -34.97 -7.18
CA THR A 66 -36.49 -34.77 -8.07
C THR A 66 -37.91 -35.24 -7.67
N THR A 67 -38.79 -34.23 -7.62
CA THR A 67 -40.23 -34.10 -7.92
C THR A 67 -41.00 -35.22 -8.65
N THR A 68 -42.27 -35.41 -8.26
CA THR A 68 -43.46 -35.31 -9.15
C THR A 68 -44.75 -35.00 -8.35
N ASN A 69 -45.57 -34.14 -8.95
CA ASN A 69 -46.90 -33.67 -8.52
C ASN A 69 -47.98 -34.75 -8.55
N ASP A 70 -49.08 -34.54 -7.80
CA ASP A 70 -50.43 -34.71 -8.34
C ASP A 70 -51.48 -33.86 -7.60
N HIS A 71 -52.45 -33.37 -8.39
CA HIS A 71 -53.69 -32.65 -8.06
C HIS A 71 -54.66 -33.55 -7.23
N ALA A 72 -55.79 -33.18 -6.62
CA ALA A 72 -56.70 -32.04 -6.72
C ALA A 72 -57.72 -32.09 -5.55
N GLU A 73 -58.30 -30.92 -5.25
CA GLU A 73 -59.72 -30.70 -4.92
C GLU A 73 -60.29 -30.86 -3.50
N GLY A 74 -61.13 -29.88 -3.13
CA GLY A 74 -62.35 -30.10 -2.34
C GLY A 74 -62.55 -29.29 -1.06
N SER A 75 -63.14 -28.09 -1.18
CA SER A 75 -64.25 -27.51 -0.36
C SER A 75 -64.27 -27.73 1.18
N SER A 76 -64.10 -26.70 2.03
CA SER A 76 -65.04 -25.62 2.43
C SER A 76 -66.00 -25.95 3.60
N LEU A 77 -65.95 -25.07 4.63
CA LEU A 77 -67.00 -24.57 5.55
C LEU A 77 -66.91 -24.86 7.07
N GLY A 78 -66.93 -23.73 7.83
CA GLY A 78 -67.59 -23.54 9.13
C GLY A 78 -66.71 -23.72 10.38
N SER A 79 -66.77 -22.93 11.46
CA SER A 79 -67.63 -21.79 11.83
C SER A 79 -67.11 -21.18 13.15
N GLY A 80 -67.29 -19.86 13.32
CA GLY A 80 -67.48 -19.13 14.60
C GLY A 80 -66.24 -18.77 15.43
N ASP A 81 -66.20 -17.67 16.20
CA ASP A 81 -67.00 -16.45 16.37
C ASP A 81 -66.24 -15.57 17.41
N ILE A 82 -66.64 -14.31 17.57
CA ILE A 82 -66.50 -13.42 18.75
C ILE A 82 -65.40 -12.32 18.72
N SER A 83 -65.86 -11.14 18.25
CA SER A 83 -65.80 -9.78 18.88
C SER A 83 -64.44 -9.08 19.07
N HIS A 84 -64.28 -7.75 19.13
CA HIS A 84 -65.08 -6.54 18.89
C HIS A 84 -64.04 -5.39 18.99
N ASN A 85 -64.00 -4.47 18.04
CA ASN A 85 -64.29 -3.04 18.26
C ASN A 85 -63.67 -2.12 17.20
N ASP A 86 -64.57 -1.26 16.74
CA ASP A 86 -64.42 -0.09 15.90
C ASP A 86 -63.29 0.85 16.37
N ASP A 87 -62.59 1.49 15.42
CA ASP A 87 -63.00 2.85 15.12
C ASP A 87 -62.66 3.28 13.70
N SER A 88 -63.61 4.04 13.18
CA SER A 88 -63.72 4.50 11.81
C SER A 88 -63.29 5.96 11.74
N THR A 89 -62.62 6.39 10.68
CA THR A 89 -62.94 7.66 10.03
C THR A 89 -62.29 7.79 8.66
N SER A 90 -63.17 7.99 7.70
CA SER A 90 -62.93 8.14 6.28
C SER A 90 -62.24 9.47 5.94
N THR A 91 -61.29 9.38 5.00
CA THR A 91 -60.78 10.43 4.12
C THR A 91 -61.86 11.32 3.49
N PRO A 92 -61.57 12.63 3.30
CA PRO A 92 -62.11 13.39 2.18
C PRO A 92 -61.00 13.84 1.20
N ARG A 93 -61.10 13.40 -0.07
CA ARG A 93 -60.54 14.09 -1.26
C ARG A 93 -61.59 15.13 -1.72
N ALA A 94 -61.32 16.23 -2.40
CA ALA A 94 -60.15 17.03 -2.76
C ALA A 94 -60.68 18.41 -3.21
N ARG A 95 -59.89 19.48 -3.09
CA ARG A 95 -60.16 20.73 -3.84
C ARG A 95 -58.90 21.19 -4.56
N ARG A 96 -58.93 21.11 -5.91
CA ARG A 96 -57.92 21.65 -6.82
C ARG A 96 -58.00 23.18 -6.85
N ARG A 97 -56.86 23.86 -6.65
CA ARG A 97 -56.56 25.15 -7.29
C ARG A 97 -55.05 25.44 -7.26
N GLY A 98 -54.50 25.76 -8.44
CA GLY A 98 -53.38 26.67 -8.61
C GLY A 98 -51.97 26.09 -8.50
N GLN A 99 -51.30 25.93 -9.64
CA GLN A 99 -49.86 25.68 -9.76
C GLN A 99 -49.04 26.85 -9.20
N GLN A 100 -48.04 26.55 -8.37
CA GLN A 100 -46.79 27.30 -8.31
C GLN A 100 -45.64 26.29 -8.23
N PRO A 101 -44.70 26.26 -9.19
CA PRO A 101 -43.51 25.44 -9.08
C PRO A 101 -42.60 26.03 -8.00
N LEU A 102 -42.29 25.23 -6.97
CA LEU A 102 -41.18 25.48 -6.06
C LEU A 102 -39.90 25.65 -6.91
N ARG A 103 -39.21 26.78 -6.75
CA ARG A 103 -37.90 27.00 -7.38
C ARG A 103 -36.93 25.91 -6.89
N GLY A 104 -36.55 25.02 -7.80
CA GLY A 104 -35.45 24.08 -7.57
C GLY A 104 -34.14 24.83 -7.33
N SER A 105 -33.33 24.31 -6.41
CA SER A 105 -31.96 24.76 -6.17
C SER A 105 -31.13 24.71 -7.46
N ALA A 106 -30.20 25.65 -7.63
CA ALA A 106 -29.26 25.70 -8.77
C ALA A 106 -28.51 24.37 -8.98
N TYR A 107 -28.37 23.58 -7.91
CA TYR A 107 -27.81 22.24 -7.92
C TYR A 107 -28.62 21.24 -8.78
N THR A 108 -29.95 21.29 -8.69
CA THR A 108 -30.85 20.38 -9.43
C THR A 108 -30.93 20.72 -10.92
N GLN A 109 -30.71 21.99 -11.28
CA GLN A 109 -30.62 22.42 -12.68
C GLN A 109 -29.30 22.01 -13.34
N ALA A 110 -28.19 21.96 -12.58
CA ALA A 110 -26.90 21.50 -13.09
C ALA A 110 -26.90 20.00 -13.44
N LEU A 111 -27.51 19.16 -12.61
CA LEU A 111 -27.63 17.71 -12.87
C LEU A 111 -28.49 17.39 -14.10
N ASN A 112 -29.56 18.16 -14.35
CA ASN A 112 -30.42 17.96 -15.52
C ASN A 112 -29.79 18.41 -16.85
N LEU A 113 -28.78 19.30 -16.81
CA LEU A 113 -28.03 19.71 -18.01
C LEU A 113 -26.97 18.68 -18.41
N GLN A 114 -26.40 17.95 -17.45
CA GLN A 114 -25.48 16.82 -17.74
C GLN A 114 -26.21 15.57 -18.25
N ALA A 115 -27.48 15.37 -17.89
CA ALA A 115 -28.28 14.22 -18.35
C ALA A 115 -28.79 14.33 -19.80
N ARG A 116 -28.59 15.47 -20.48
CA ARG A 116 -29.04 15.70 -21.87
C ARG A 116 -27.96 15.58 -22.96
N GLN A 117 -26.73 15.21 -22.62
CA GLN A 117 -25.64 15.06 -23.59
C GLN A 117 -25.28 13.62 -23.98
N VAL A 118 -26.12 12.64 -23.65
CA VAL A 118 -25.95 11.26 -24.15
C VAL A 118 -27.17 10.88 -25.01
N GLU A 119 -27.09 11.18 -26.31
CA GLU A 119 -27.97 10.55 -27.30
C GLU A 119 -27.56 9.08 -27.46
N MET A 120 -28.24 8.19 -26.75
CA MET A 120 -28.26 6.76 -27.05
C MET A 120 -29.17 6.52 -28.26
N ARG A 121 -28.62 6.03 -29.37
CA ARG A 121 -29.40 5.50 -30.50
C ARG A 121 -30.21 4.27 -30.05
N PRO A 122 -31.48 4.11 -30.47
CA PRO A 122 -32.29 2.96 -30.08
C PRO A 122 -31.88 1.69 -30.83
N ASN A 123 -31.73 0.59 -30.09
CA ASN A 123 -31.67 -0.78 -30.61
C ASN A 123 -33.04 -1.21 -31.16
N PRO A 124 -33.14 -1.81 -32.36
CA PRO A 124 -34.36 -2.48 -32.78
C PRO A 124 -34.45 -3.90 -32.21
N ALA A 125 -35.66 -4.29 -31.82
CA ALA A 125 -36.04 -5.61 -31.32
C ALA A 125 -36.11 -6.68 -32.45
N PRO A 126 -36.18 -7.98 -32.14
CA PRO A 126 -35.74 -9.07 -33.01
C PRO A 126 -36.81 -9.46 -34.05
N SER A 127 -36.37 -9.92 -35.21
CA SER A 127 -37.21 -10.60 -36.20
C SER A 127 -36.56 -11.92 -36.62
N MET A 128 -37.39 -12.95 -36.69
CA MET A 128 -37.01 -14.34 -36.97
C MET A 128 -36.67 -14.59 -38.45
N SER A 129 -35.65 -15.44 -38.65
CA SER A 129 -35.41 -16.39 -39.74
C SER A 129 -35.24 -15.90 -41.18
N SER A 130 -34.05 -16.08 -41.78
CA SER A 130 -33.78 -17.12 -42.79
C SER A 130 -32.41 -17.00 -43.50
N MET A 131 -31.74 -18.16 -43.62
CA MET A 131 -30.82 -18.67 -44.66
C MET A 131 -29.56 -17.88 -45.12
N SER A 132 -28.41 -18.50 -44.80
CA SER A 132 -27.20 -18.74 -45.60
C SER A 132 -26.62 -17.65 -46.51
N SER A 133 -25.40 -17.23 -46.21
CA SER A 133 -24.27 -17.32 -47.17
C SER A 133 -22.94 -17.23 -46.43
N GLN A 134 -22.07 -18.21 -46.70
CA GLN A 134 -20.68 -18.22 -46.27
C GLN A 134 -19.95 -17.12 -47.04
N ASN A 135 -19.21 -16.26 -46.33
CA ASN A 135 -18.12 -15.50 -46.92
C ASN A 135 -16.90 -15.53 -45.98
N PRO A 136 -15.69 -15.69 -46.54
CA PRO A 136 -14.49 -16.02 -45.80
C PRO A 136 -14.01 -14.83 -44.97
N SER A 137 -13.60 -15.13 -43.74
CA SER A 137 -12.98 -14.20 -42.80
C SER A 137 -11.75 -13.54 -43.42
N THR A 138 -11.80 -12.23 -43.61
CA THR A 138 -10.61 -11.41 -43.78
C THR A 138 -9.81 -11.47 -42.47
N THR A 139 -8.54 -11.82 -42.58
CA THR A 139 -7.60 -11.91 -41.47
C THR A 139 -7.45 -10.55 -40.79
N SER A 140 -8.17 -10.35 -39.69
CA SER A 140 -7.90 -9.21 -38.82
C SER A 140 -6.49 -9.39 -38.24
N LYS A 141 -5.64 -8.36 -38.39
CA LYS A 141 -4.33 -8.30 -37.74
C LYS A 141 -4.59 -8.38 -36.24
N ARG A 142 -4.29 -9.53 -35.65
CA ARG A 142 -4.43 -9.84 -34.23
C ARG A 142 -3.72 -8.76 -33.41
N SER A 143 -4.47 -7.88 -32.76
CA SER A 143 -3.96 -7.07 -31.66
C SER A 143 -3.43 -8.05 -30.60
N ARG A 144 -2.11 -8.08 -30.41
CA ARG A 144 -1.51 -8.94 -29.38
C ARG A 144 -1.82 -8.34 -28.01
N SER A 145 -2.30 -9.17 -27.09
CA SER A 145 -2.82 -8.79 -25.77
C SER A 145 -1.84 -7.90 -24.98
N PRO A 146 -2.33 -6.92 -24.17
CA PRO A 146 -1.52 -6.14 -23.23
C PRO A 146 -0.53 -6.96 -22.38
N VAL A 147 0.53 -6.34 -21.86
CA VAL A 147 1.40 -6.98 -20.84
C VAL A 147 0.54 -7.14 -19.58
N GLN A 148 0.11 -8.37 -19.31
CA GLN A 148 -0.88 -8.65 -18.25
C GLN A 148 -0.29 -9.49 -17.12
N ASN A 149 0.86 -10.13 -17.34
CA ASN A 149 1.49 -11.02 -16.38
C ASN A 149 3.01 -10.89 -16.40
N VAL A 150 3.65 -11.55 -15.44
CA VAL A 150 5.10 -11.54 -15.26
C VAL A 150 5.84 -12.16 -16.45
N GLN A 151 5.27 -13.17 -17.13
CA GLN A 151 5.92 -13.81 -18.27
C GLN A 151 6.04 -12.86 -19.48
N ASP A 152 5.08 -11.97 -19.66
CA ASP A 152 5.09 -10.98 -20.74
C ASP A 152 6.26 -9.98 -20.61
N LEU A 153 6.81 -9.80 -19.41
CA LEU A 153 7.92 -8.86 -19.17
C LEU A 153 9.23 -9.27 -19.89
N GLY A 154 9.41 -10.56 -20.17
CA GLY A 154 10.55 -11.05 -20.96
C GLY A 154 10.50 -10.66 -22.45
N SER A 155 9.36 -10.13 -22.92
CA SER A 155 9.16 -9.69 -24.31
C SER A 155 9.39 -8.20 -24.53
N LEU A 156 9.75 -7.47 -23.47
CA LEU A 156 10.11 -6.06 -23.53
C LEU A 156 11.43 -5.86 -24.28
N GLU A 157 11.62 -4.67 -24.84
CA GLU A 157 12.88 -4.24 -25.46
C GLU A 157 14.06 -4.35 -24.49
N ILE A 158 13.80 -4.00 -23.22
CA ILE A 158 14.65 -4.34 -22.08
C ILE A 158 13.91 -5.44 -21.29
N PRO A 159 14.28 -6.72 -21.46
CA PRO A 159 13.61 -7.82 -20.79
C PRO A 159 13.73 -7.72 -19.27
N VAL A 160 12.67 -8.12 -18.55
CA VAL A 160 12.69 -8.23 -17.08
C VAL A 160 12.41 -9.68 -16.68
N TYR A 161 13.28 -10.25 -15.85
CA TYR A 161 13.13 -11.60 -15.31
C TYR A 161 13.12 -11.60 -13.78
N TRP A 162 12.34 -12.51 -13.22
CA TRP A 162 12.24 -12.73 -11.77
C TRP A 162 12.99 -14.01 -11.40
N ASP A 163 14.00 -13.87 -10.56
CA ASP A 163 14.81 -14.98 -10.08
C ASP A 163 14.42 -15.33 -8.65
N ALA A 164 14.00 -16.58 -8.45
CA ALA A 164 13.67 -17.09 -7.13
C ALA A 164 14.94 -17.25 -6.27
N ALA A 165 14.96 -16.55 -5.13
CA ALA A 165 15.98 -16.72 -4.10
C ALA A 165 15.30 -16.65 -2.73
N SER A 166 15.27 -17.76 -2.01
CA SER A 166 14.52 -17.91 -0.76
C SER A 166 15.30 -17.56 0.51
N THR A 167 16.59 -17.22 0.38
CA THR A 167 17.44 -16.91 1.54
C THR A 167 18.24 -15.64 1.28
N ALA A 168 18.54 -14.88 2.34
CA ALA A 168 19.36 -13.69 2.23
C ALA A 168 20.73 -13.96 1.60
N LYS A 169 21.35 -15.12 1.91
CA LYS A 169 22.62 -15.54 1.30
C LYS A 169 22.51 -15.76 -0.20
N ALA A 170 21.40 -16.36 -0.67
CA ALA A 170 21.15 -16.53 -2.09
C ALA A 170 20.92 -15.19 -2.79
N CYS A 171 20.11 -14.30 -2.21
CA CYS A 171 19.89 -12.95 -2.72
C CYS A 171 21.20 -12.16 -2.81
N SER A 172 21.98 -12.14 -1.73
CA SER A 172 23.27 -11.44 -1.65
C SER A 172 24.26 -11.95 -2.70
N LYS A 173 24.39 -13.29 -2.84
CA LYS A 173 25.27 -13.89 -3.85
C LYS A 173 24.81 -13.57 -5.29
N ALA A 174 23.51 -13.48 -5.53
CA ALA A 174 23.00 -13.10 -6.84
C ALA A 174 23.27 -11.63 -7.13
N VAL A 175 22.91 -10.72 -6.21
CA VAL A 175 23.16 -9.27 -6.35
C VAL A 175 24.65 -8.98 -6.50
N ALA A 176 25.54 -9.58 -5.69
CA ALA A 176 26.97 -9.35 -5.78
C ALA A 176 27.59 -9.77 -7.13
N ARG A 177 26.98 -10.73 -7.85
CA ARG A 177 27.43 -11.10 -9.20
C ARG A 177 26.96 -10.13 -10.28
N MET A 178 25.83 -9.45 -10.04
CA MET A 178 25.12 -8.63 -11.01
C MET A 178 25.46 -7.14 -10.87
N CYS A 179 25.56 -6.66 -9.62
CA CYS A 179 25.91 -5.29 -9.25
C CYS A 179 27.05 -5.37 -8.22
N LEU A 180 28.30 -5.29 -8.70
CA LEU A 180 29.49 -5.38 -7.86
C LEU A 180 29.45 -4.29 -6.77
N GLY A 181 29.61 -4.71 -5.50
CA GLY A 181 29.63 -3.81 -4.36
C GLY A 181 28.26 -3.35 -3.85
N SER A 182 27.14 -3.76 -4.47
CA SER A 182 25.79 -3.31 -4.10
C SER A 182 25.00 -4.29 -3.23
N ASN A 183 25.65 -5.31 -2.65
CA ASN A 183 24.99 -6.29 -1.76
C ASN A 183 24.93 -5.85 -0.29
N GLY A 184 25.46 -4.67 0.06
CA GLY A 184 25.53 -4.15 1.44
C GLY A 184 24.17 -4.11 2.13
N LEU A 185 23.16 -3.52 1.46
CA LEU A 185 21.77 -3.55 1.94
C LEU A 185 21.24 -4.98 2.09
N VAL A 186 21.44 -5.85 1.09
CA VAL A 186 20.93 -7.24 1.12
C VAL A 186 21.49 -8.00 2.33
N ASP A 187 22.77 -7.80 2.63
CA ASP A 187 23.41 -8.40 3.80
C ASP A 187 22.89 -7.81 5.11
N ALA A 188 22.63 -6.50 5.17
CA ALA A 188 22.02 -5.85 6.34
C ALA A 188 20.61 -6.39 6.62
N LEU A 189 19.75 -6.44 5.60
CA LEU A 189 18.41 -7.02 5.71
C LEU A 189 18.49 -8.50 6.10
N GLY A 190 19.43 -9.23 5.52
CA GLY A 190 19.68 -10.63 5.85
C GLY A 190 20.06 -10.86 7.31
N ARG A 191 20.88 -9.98 7.91
CA ARG A 191 21.22 -10.08 9.34
C ARG A 191 20.02 -9.83 10.23
N ILE A 192 19.15 -8.87 9.89
CA ILE A 192 17.92 -8.61 10.64
C ILE A 192 16.96 -9.81 10.55
N VAL A 193 16.68 -10.29 9.33
CA VAL A 193 15.72 -11.39 9.08
C VAL A 193 16.14 -12.69 9.75
N ASN A 194 17.45 -12.97 9.82
CA ASN A 194 17.98 -14.16 10.48
C ASN A 194 18.25 -13.97 12.00
N GLY A 195 17.89 -12.82 12.58
CA GLY A 195 18.09 -12.55 14.02
C GLY A 195 19.55 -12.38 14.42
N HIS A 196 20.44 -12.03 13.49
CA HIS A 196 21.85 -11.72 13.77
C HIS A 196 22.06 -10.25 14.12
N THR A 197 21.15 -9.37 13.70
CA THR A 197 21.13 -7.96 14.12
C THR A 197 19.88 -7.74 14.98
N PRO A 198 20.04 -7.40 16.27
CA PRO A 198 18.91 -7.09 17.13
C PRO A 198 18.23 -5.78 16.69
N TYR A 199 16.92 -5.70 16.92
CA TYR A 199 16.08 -4.60 16.42
C TYR A 199 14.98 -4.16 17.40
N ILE A 200 14.87 -4.77 18.57
CA ILE A 200 13.95 -4.37 19.65
C ILE A 200 14.76 -3.78 20.82
N PRO A 201 14.44 -2.59 21.34
CA PRO A 201 15.14 -2.05 22.50
C PRO A 201 14.86 -2.89 23.76
N ALA A 202 15.89 -3.34 24.46
CA ALA A 202 15.77 -4.10 25.70
C ALA A 202 15.03 -3.33 26.82
N ALA A 203 15.08 -1.99 26.78
CA ALA A 203 14.38 -1.12 27.72
C ALA A 203 12.84 -1.29 27.69
N LEU A 204 12.28 -1.83 26.61
CA LEU A 204 10.84 -2.05 26.47
C LEU A 204 10.40 -3.47 26.89
N ARG A 205 11.31 -4.32 27.39
CA ARG A 205 10.99 -5.73 27.70
C ARG A 205 9.79 -5.87 28.64
N GLU A 206 9.79 -5.15 29.75
CA GLU A 206 8.71 -5.21 30.73
C GLU A 206 7.37 -4.79 30.09
N GLU A 207 7.37 -3.73 29.28
CA GLU A 207 6.15 -3.28 28.59
C GLU A 207 5.67 -4.27 27.53
N LEU A 208 6.57 -5.06 26.93
CA LEU A 208 6.27 -6.06 25.91
C LEU A 208 5.80 -7.40 26.50
N GLU A 209 6.11 -7.69 27.76
CA GLU A 209 5.60 -8.87 28.48
C GLU A 209 4.07 -8.83 28.65
N ASP A 210 3.48 -7.63 28.63
CA ASP A 210 2.03 -7.42 28.71
C ASP A 210 1.29 -7.68 27.38
N ASP A 211 2.00 -7.85 26.26
CA ASP A 211 1.39 -8.16 24.96
C ASP A 211 1.26 -9.68 24.76
N ASP A 212 0.04 -10.22 24.87
CA ASP A 212 -0.25 -11.67 24.81
C ASP A 212 0.31 -12.39 23.55
N ASP A 213 0.38 -11.69 22.42
CA ASP A 213 0.84 -12.22 21.12
C ASP A 213 2.32 -11.88 20.81
N PHE A 214 3.06 -11.36 21.79
CA PHE A 214 4.48 -11.03 21.61
C PHE A 214 5.37 -12.24 21.89
N GLU A 215 5.83 -12.88 20.81
CA GLU A 215 6.79 -14.00 20.88
C GLU A 215 8.03 -13.69 20.03
N CYS A 216 9.21 -13.65 20.65
CA CYS A 216 10.48 -13.50 19.95
C CYS A 216 11.65 -14.15 20.70
N SER A 217 12.79 -14.31 20.02
CA SER A 217 14.02 -14.83 20.62
C SER A 217 14.81 -13.71 21.30
N GLU A 218 15.49 -14.03 22.40
CA GLU A 218 16.33 -13.08 23.16
C GLU A 218 17.36 -12.31 22.32
N ASN A 219 17.83 -12.89 21.22
CA ASN A 219 18.81 -12.27 20.33
C ASN A 219 18.26 -11.09 19.50
N VAL A 220 16.95 -10.82 19.53
CA VAL A 220 16.37 -9.67 18.83
C VAL A 220 16.45 -8.38 19.65
N PHE A 221 16.79 -8.47 20.94
CA PHE A 221 16.90 -7.31 21.82
C PHE A 221 18.29 -6.69 21.78
N TYR A 222 18.37 -5.36 21.74
CA TYR A 222 19.61 -4.61 21.89
C TYR A 222 19.59 -3.71 23.12
N GLU A 223 20.74 -3.61 23.78
CA GLU A 223 20.93 -2.70 24.90
C GLU A 223 21.19 -1.29 24.39
N LEU A 224 20.60 -0.32 25.09
CA LEU A 224 20.90 1.08 24.90
C LEU A 224 21.85 1.53 26.01
N PRO A 225 22.87 2.36 25.70
CA PRO A 225 23.55 3.12 26.74
C PRO A 225 22.52 3.90 27.55
N GLU A 226 22.75 4.13 28.85
CA GLU A 226 21.82 4.77 29.80
C GLU A 226 20.83 5.71 29.09
N ALA A 227 19.63 5.19 28.84
CA ALA A 227 18.67 5.89 28.01
C ALA A 227 18.18 7.10 28.80
N SER A 228 18.45 8.29 28.29
CA SER A 228 17.81 9.51 28.80
C SER A 228 16.29 9.32 28.86
N GLU A 229 15.61 9.94 29.82
CA GLU A 229 14.14 9.89 29.94
C GLU A 229 13.44 10.22 28.62
N GLN A 230 13.97 11.20 27.87
CA GLN A 230 13.46 11.56 26.54
C GLN A 230 13.52 10.39 25.56
N ARG A 231 14.67 9.69 25.49
CA ARG A 231 14.84 8.54 24.61
C ARG A 231 13.90 7.40 24.98
N LEU A 232 13.71 7.13 26.28
CA LEU A 232 12.75 6.11 26.72
C LEU A 232 11.32 6.50 26.31
N PHE A 233 10.95 7.76 26.50
CA PHE A 233 9.65 8.30 26.05
C PHE A 233 9.46 8.15 24.53
N ASP A 234 10.48 8.42 23.72
CA ASP A 234 10.42 8.25 22.26
C ASP A 234 10.20 6.77 21.88
N LEU A 235 10.86 5.84 22.58
CA LEU A 235 10.68 4.40 22.38
C LEU A 235 9.27 3.93 22.75
N GLN A 236 8.71 4.46 23.84
CA GLN A 236 7.33 4.18 24.24
C GLN A 236 6.31 4.73 23.22
N CYS A 237 6.55 5.93 22.68
CA CYS A 237 5.73 6.50 21.61
C CYS A 237 5.75 5.59 20.36
N GLN A 238 6.94 5.11 20.00
CA GLN A 238 7.11 4.18 18.89
C GLN A 238 6.41 2.84 19.12
N LEU A 239 6.52 2.27 20.32
CA LEU A 239 5.80 1.06 20.71
C LEU A 239 4.29 1.25 20.55
N LYS A 240 3.76 2.38 21.01
CA LYS A 240 2.33 2.73 20.85
C LYS A 240 1.91 2.82 19.39
N GLN A 241 2.75 3.40 18.52
CA GLN A 241 2.48 3.44 17.07
C GLN A 241 2.49 2.04 16.45
N LEU A 242 3.43 1.17 16.82
CA LEU A 242 3.46 -0.22 16.34
C LEU A 242 2.26 -1.02 16.82
N ARG A 243 1.86 -0.90 18.09
CA ARG A 243 0.62 -1.53 18.60
C ARG A 243 -0.61 -1.08 17.80
N ARG A 244 -0.69 0.21 17.44
CA ARG A 244 -1.76 0.73 16.58
C ARG A 244 -1.71 0.11 15.18
N ILE A 245 -0.54 -0.04 14.57
CA ILE A 245 -0.38 -0.66 13.26
C ILE A 245 -0.81 -2.14 13.28
N VAL A 246 -0.42 -2.89 14.32
CA VAL A 246 -0.82 -4.29 14.50
C VAL A 246 -2.33 -4.42 14.70
N HIS A 247 -2.92 -3.57 15.55
CA HIS A 247 -4.36 -3.51 15.74
C HIS A 247 -5.11 -3.20 14.43
N ASN A 248 -4.65 -2.19 13.69
CA ASN A 248 -5.22 -1.82 12.39
C ASN A 248 -5.09 -2.96 11.38
N THR A 249 -3.98 -3.70 11.40
CA THR A 249 -3.77 -4.87 10.55
C THR A 249 -4.85 -5.93 10.81
N ALA A 250 -5.09 -6.27 12.08
CA ALA A 250 -6.11 -7.24 12.46
C ALA A 250 -7.53 -6.78 12.05
N GLU A 251 -7.85 -5.50 12.25
CA GLU A 251 -9.14 -4.93 11.83
C GLU A 251 -9.30 -4.89 10.31
N CYS A 252 -8.23 -4.62 9.54
CA CYS A 252 -8.26 -4.66 8.09
C CYS A 252 -8.57 -6.07 7.56
N GLN A 253 -7.93 -7.10 8.13
CA GLN A 253 -8.18 -8.50 7.78
C GLN A 253 -9.61 -8.92 8.16
N LYS A 254 -10.03 -8.64 9.40
CA LYS A 254 -11.35 -9.00 9.91
C LYS A 254 -12.49 -8.39 9.11
N LEU A 255 -12.34 -7.13 8.69
CA LEU A 255 -13.36 -6.40 7.93
C LEU A 255 -13.18 -6.53 6.41
N VAL A 256 -12.16 -7.26 5.95
CA VAL A 256 -11.80 -7.41 4.52
C VAL A 256 -11.73 -6.03 3.85
N ARG A 257 -10.96 -5.13 4.47
CA ARG A 257 -10.87 -3.73 4.01
C ARG A 257 -10.22 -3.64 2.64
N SER A 258 -10.60 -2.58 1.92
CA SER A 258 -10.03 -2.27 0.60
C SER A 258 -8.56 -1.89 0.68
N GLU A 259 -7.84 -2.05 -0.42
CA GLU A 259 -6.42 -1.68 -0.54
C GLU A 259 -6.12 -0.23 -0.13
N PRO A 260 -6.92 0.80 -0.49
CA PRO A 260 -6.71 2.15 0.01
C PRO A 260 -6.76 2.27 1.54
N ALA A 261 -7.63 1.52 2.21
CA ALA A 261 -7.72 1.55 3.67
C ALA A 261 -6.50 0.88 4.32
N TRP A 262 -6.01 -0.25 3.77
CA TRP A 262 -4.73 -0.84 4.15
C TRP A 262 -3.56 0.15 3.99
N ASN A 263 -3.55 0.84 2.86
CA ASN A 263 -2.55 1.84 2.51
C ASN A 263 -2.49 3.00 3.50
N GLU A 264 -3.63 3.54 3.90
CA GLU A 264 -3.72 4.61 4.89
C GLU A 264 -3.37 4.15 6.31
N ASP A 265 -4.00 3.06 6.78
CA ASP A 265 -3.98 2.68 8.20
C ASP A 265 -2.77 1.83 8.61
N VAL A 266 -2.13 1.13 7.66
CA VAL A 266 -1.07 0.14 7.93
C VAL A 266 0.20 0.48 7.15
N HIS A 267 0.15 0.44 5.81
CA HIS A 267 1.37 0.52 4.99
C HIS A 267 2.05 1.89 5.08
N LYS A 268 1.31 2.99 4.91
CA LYS A 268 1.86 4.34 5.05
C LYS A 268 2.31 4.61 6.49
N ALA A 269 1.59 4.10 7.48
CA ALA A 269 1.92 4.29 8.88
C ALA A 269 3.29 3.69 9.22
N ILE A 270 3.55 2.42 8.85
CA ILE A 270 4.83 1.77 9.13
C ILE A 270 5.98 2.34 8.29
N LEU A 271 5.72 2.72 7.02
CA LEU A 271 6.71 3.40 6.17
C LEU A 271 7.13 4.75 6.76
N SER A 272 6.18 5.52 7.30
CA SER A 272 6.46 6.82 7.92
C SER A 272 7.25 6.65 9.22
N LEU A 273 6.87 5.66 10.05
CA LEU A 273 7.59 5.34 11.28
C LEU A 273 9.03 4.86 11.04
N ALA A 274 9.27 4.15 9.94
CA ALA A 274 10.60 3.67 9.58
C ALA A 274 11.53 4.76 9.02
N THR A 275 10.96 5.83 8.46
CA THR A 275 11.70 6.94 7.83
C THR A 275 11.89 8.14 8.77
N GLU A 276 11.25 8.16 9.94
CA GLU A 276 11.27 9.27 10.90
C GLU A 276 12.69 9.73 11.31
N ASN A 277 13.65 8.80 11.40
CA ASN A 277 15.02 9.10 11.79
C ASN A 277 15.95 9.45 10.62
N THR A 278 15.42 9.52 9.41
CA THR A 278 16.17 9.82 8.18
C THR A 278 15.48 11.01 7.48
N PRO A 279 15.69 12.25 7.96
CA PRO A 279 14.87 13.40 7.58
C PRO A 279 14.86 13.73 6.08
N ASP A 280 15.91 13.35 5.36
CA ASP A 280 16.06 13.54 3.91
C ASP A 280 15.35 12.45 3.08
N VAL A 281 14.80 11.42 3.72
CA VAL A 281 14.09 10.32 3.04
C VAL A 281 12.63 10.32 3.44
N GLN A 282 11.74 10.37 2.46
CA GLN A 282 10.29 10.31 2.69
C GLN A 282 9.65 9.17 1.91
N ALA A 283 8.67 8.53 2.54
CA ALA A 283 7.78 7.59 1.87
C ALA A 283 6.68 8.36 1.14
N GLU A 284 6.90 8.66 -0.14
CA GLU A 284 5.96 9.43 -0.97
C GLU A 284 4.83 8.54 -1.47
N ASN A 285 3.58 9.03 -1.40
CA ASN A 285 2.44 8.37 -2.02
C ASN A 285 2.42 8.64 -3.52
N VAL A 286 2.59 7.59 -4.31
CA VAL A 286 2.66 7.64 -5.78
C VAL A 286 1.55 6.83 -6.45
N THR A 287 0.49 6.50 -5.72
CA THR A 287 -0.69 5.75 -6.21
C THR A 287 -1.35 6.35 -7.46
N CYS A 288 -1.18 7.64 -7.71
CA CYS A 288 -1.69 8.36 -8.88
C CYS A 288 -0.59 8.75 -9.90
N ALA A 289 0.67 8.37 -9.64
CA ALA A 289 1.79 8.68 -10.52
C ALA A 289 1.89 7.63 -11.63
N SER A 290 1.76 8.06 -12.87
CA SER A 290 1.96 7.19 -14.03
C SER A 290 3.36 7.32 -14.60
N ILE A 291 3.82 6.27 -15.29
CA ILE A 291 5.03 6.31 -16.11
C ILE A 291 4.80 7.31 -17.26
N ALA A 292 5.71 8.28 -17.42
CA ALA A 292 5.63 9.23 -18.52
C ALA A 292 5.79 8.51 -19.86
N LYS A 293 5.03 8.94 -20.88
CA LYS A 293 4.90 8.25 -22.19
C LYS A 293 6.26 7.84 -22.80
N GLN A 294 7.24 8.74 -22.77
CA GLN A 294 8.58 8.52 -23.31
C GLN A 294 9.39 7.41 -22.62
N PHE A 295 9.05 7.08 -21.36
CA PHE A 295 9.71 6.03 -20.57
C PHE A 295 8.88 4.75 -20.46
N LEU A 296 7.72 4.67 -21.13
CA LEU A 296 6.97 3.42 -21.19
C LEU A 296 7.87 2.31 -21.77
N PRO A 297 7.99 1.16 -21.09
CA PRO A 297 8.65 0.00 -21.65
C PRO A 297 7.95 -0.41 -22.95
N GLN A 298 8.73 -0.61 -24.02
CA GLN A 298 8.19 -1.04 -25.31
C GLN A 298 8.40 -2.55 -25.47
N ARG A 299 7.57 -3.21 -26.27
CA ARG A 299 7.81 -4.59 -26.68
C ARG A 299 8.80 -4.65 -27.83
N ALA A 300 9.69 -5.64 -27.80
CA ALA A 300 10.66 -5.83 -28.88
C ALA A 300 9.95 -5.98 -30.24
N GLY A 301 10.34 -5.15 -31.22
CA GLY A 301 9.82 -5.18 -32.58
C GLY A 301 8.42 -4.58 -32.78
N VAL A 302 7.88 -3.81 -31.82
CA VAL A 302 6.60 -3.09 -31.96
C VAL A 302 6.77 -1.62 -31.61
N ALA A 303 6.72 -0.75 -32.63
CA ALA A 303 6.95 0.70 -32.47
C ALA A 303 5.80 1.46 -31.78
N ASP A 304 4.60 0.88 -31.64
CA ASP A 304 3.39 1.56 -31.13
C ASP A 304 2.49 0.62 -30.30
N SER A 305 2.95 0.15 -29.13
CA SER A 305 2.06 -0.53 -28.16
C SER A 305 1.56 0.45 -27.09
N ASP A 306 0.87 1.51 -27.53
CA ASP A 306 0.58 2.70 -26.71
C ASP A 306 -0.51 2.50 -25.63
N SER A 307 -1.32 1.43 -25.69
CA SER A 307 -2.55 1.34 -24.87
C SER A 307 -2.51 0.34 -23.71
N ALA A 308 -1.50 -0.53 -23.63
CA ALA A 308 -1.47 -1.66 -22.69
C ALA A 308 -0.68 -1.41 -21.40
N ILE A 309 0.35 -0.56 -21.48
CA ILE A 309 1.35 -0.36 -20.41
C ILE A 309 1.13 1.01 -19.73
N SER A 310 0.45 1.93 -20.44
CA SER A 310 0.08 3.27 -20.00
C SER A 310 -1.00 3.19 -18.90
N GLY A 311 -0.57 3.03 -17.65
CA GLY A 311 -1.47 3.05 -16.48
C GLY A 311 -1.01 2.18 -15.31
N LYS A 312 0.09 1.44 -15.45
CA LYS A 312 0.65 0.66 -14.34
C LYS A 312 1.41 1.61 -13.41
N MET A 313 0.94 1.68 -12.17
CA MET A 313 1.42 2.54 -11.08
C MET A 313 1.94 1.66 -9.97
N VAL A 314 2.72 2.24 -9.07
CA VAL A 314 3.05 1.66 -7.76
C VAL A 314 2.50 2.56 -6.66
N ASP A 315 2.42 2.08 -5.43
CA ASP A 315 1.72 2.80 -4.36
C ASP A 315 2.63 3.79 -3.62
N TYR A 316 3.85 3.39 -3.31
CA TYR A 316 4.81 4.24 -2.59
C TYR A 316 6.21 4.21 -3.18
N ALA A 317 6.96 5.27 -2.92
CA ALA A 317 8.38 5.35 -3.19
C ALA A 317 9.12 5.91 -1.97
N LEU A 318 10.28 5.36 -1.62
CA LEU A 318 11.20 6.06 -0.71
C LEU A 318 12.10 6.96 -1.56
N ALA A 319 11.97 8.26 -1.37
CA ALA A 319 12.65 9.27 -2.19
C ALA A 319 13.49 10.23 -1.34
N LEU A 320 14.59 10.70 -1.93
CA LEU A 320 15.43 11.75 -1.37
C LEU A 320 14.72 13.10 -1.48
N GLN A 321 13.96 13.45 -0.45
CA GLN A 321 13.13 14.65 -0.40
C GLN A 321 13.88 15.83 0.23
N LEU A 322 14.93 16.27 -0.46
CA LEU A 322 15.87 17.27 0.05
C LEU A 322 15.25 18.69 0.15
N PRO A 323 15.59 19.47 1.20
CA PRO A 323 15.20 20.87 1.31
C PRO A 323 15.64 21.71 0.11
N GLN A 324 14.94 22.82 -0.17
CA GLN A 324 15.26 23.67 -1.34
C GLN A 324 16.67 24.27 -1.30
N ALA A 325 17.18 24.54 -0.09
CA ALA A 325 18.52 25.06 0.11
C ALA A 325 19.62 24.00 -0.08
N ASP A 326 19.26 22.71 -0.10
CA ASP A 326 20.22 21.62 -0.20
C ASP A 326 21.05 21.72 -1.51
N PRO A 327 22.39 21.67 -1.43
CA PRO A 327 23.26 21.74 -2.60
C PRO A 327 22.99 20.66 -3.65
N LEU A 328 22.76 19.41 -3.23
CA LEU A 328 22.51 18.30 -4.14
C LEU A 328 21.19 18.51 -4.89
N ARG A 329 20.15 18.99 -4.20
CA ARG A 329 18.89 19.35 -4.89
C ARG A 329 19.08 20.45 -5.94
N ARG A 330 19.88 21.48 -5.65
CA ARG A 330 20.21 22.53 -6.62
C ARG A 330 21.02 22.00 -7.79
N CYS A 331 21.93 21.06 -7.54
CA CYS A 331 22.69 20.37 -8.56
C CYS A 331 21.76 19.57 -9.48
N ILE A 332 20.84 18.78 -8.93
CA ILE A 332 19.80 18.06 -9.69
C ILE A 332 18.98 19.03 -10.56
N ALA A 333 18.52 20.14 -9.98
CA ALA A 333 17.72 21.13 -10.70
C ALA A 333 18.46 21.80 -11.87
N THR A 334 19.79 21.92 -11.78
CA THR A 334 20.64 22.45 -12.86
C THR A 334 21.00 21.36 -13.88
N PHE A 335 21.22 20.13 -13.40
CA PHE A 335 21.57 18.98 -14.19
C PHE A 335 20.46 18.58 -15.16
N LEU A 336 19.19 18.53 -14.72
CA LEU A 336 18.09 18.02 -15.54
C LEU A 336 17.91 18.82 -16.86
N PRO A 337 17.82 20.16 -16.87
CA PRO A 337 17.77 20.93 -18.12
C PRO A 337 18.99 20.76 -19.02
N SER A 338 20.17 20.44 -18.46
CA SER A 338 21.38 20.17 -19.25
C SER A 338 21.35 18.82 -19.98
N ARG A 339 20.41 17.94 -19.61
CA ARG A 339 20.27 16.57 -20.12
C ARG A 339 19.01 16.34 -20.94
N THR A 340 18.13 17.33 -21.03
CA THR A 340 16.83 17.19 -21.68
C THR A 340 16.66 18.32 -22.69
N VAL A 341 16.18 18.00 -23.89
CA VAL A 341 15.83 19.04 -24.87
C VAL A 341 14.43 19.57 -24.64
N ALA A 342 14.11 20.73 -25.24
CA ALA A 342 12.78 21.34 -25.11
C ALA A 342 11.68 20.35 -25.55
N GLY A 343 10.76 20.05 -24.64
CA GLY A 343 9.66 19.10 -24.85
C GLY A 343 9.87 17.71 -24.25
N GLU A 344 11.07 17.39 -23.74
CA GLU A 344 11.31 16.18 -22.95
C GLU A 344 11.01 16.39 -21.46
N SER A 345 10.69 15.30 -20.76
CA SER A 345 10.54 15.32 -19.29
C SER A 345 11.81 15.80 -18.58
N ASP A 346 11.69 16.86 -17.79
CA ASP A 346 12.72 17.44 -16.92
C ASP A 346 12.63 16.92 -15.46
N PHE A 347 12.19 15.67 -15.29
CA PHE A 347 12.04 14.99 -14.00
C PHE A 347 13.16 13.98 -13.77
N ILE A 348 13.69 13.86 -12.55
CA ILE A 348 14.74 12.86 -12.28
C ILE A 348 14.23 11.42 -12.40
N ASN A 349 12.97 11.20 -12.02
CA ASN A 349 12.30 9.90 -12.14
C ASN A 349 11.57 9.74 -13.49
N GLN A 350 11.10 8.53 -13.76
CA GLN A 350 10.32 8.14 -14.95
C GLN A 350 8.86 8.64 -14.97
N THR A 351 8.44 9.38 -13.94
CA THR A 351 7.10 9.93 -13.80
C THR A 351 7.13 11.47 -13.80
N ALA A 352 6.07 12.10 -14.33
CA ALA A 352 5.88 13.54 -14.27
C ALA A 352 5.17 14.01 -12.98
N TYR A 353 5.15 13.17 -11.94
CA TYR A 353 4.59 13.49 -10.63
C TYR A 353 5.42 14.56 -9.91
N ARG A 354 4.86 15.76 -9.76
CA ARG A 354 5.58 16.98 -9.32
C ARG A 354 6.40 16.83 -8.04
N PRO A 355 5.90 16.19 -6.96
CA PRO A 355 6.69 15.98 -5.74
C PRO A 355 8.02 15.26 -5.99
N LEU A 356 8.07 14.41 -7.02
CA LEU A 356 9.24 13.63 -7.40
C LEU A 356 10.09 14.26 -8.53
N LYS A 357 9.87 15.53 -8.88
CA LYS A 357 10.65 16.19 -9.95
C LYS A 357 12.15 16.21 -9.66
N TYR A 358 12.51 16.60 -8.44
CA TYR A 358 13.91 16.71 -7.99
C TYR A 358 14.26 15.75 -6.85
N ALA A 359 13.35 14.83 -6.53
CA ALA A 359 13.51 13.88 -5.44
C ALA A 359 13.73 12.47 -6.03
N PRO A 360 14.98 12.04 -6.24
CA PRO A 360 15.26 10.72 -6.77
C PRO A 360 14.71 9.63 -5.84
N ALA A 361 13.94 8.70 -6.42
CA ALA A 361 13.35 7.57 -5.71
C ALA A 361 14.28 6.35 -5.77
N GLY A 362 14.64 5.81 -4.60
CA GLY A 362 15.59 4.70 -4.45
C GLY A 362 14.95 3.37 -4.03
N VAL A 363 13.69 3.37 -3.62
CA VAL A 363 12.91 2.15 -3.31
C VAL A 363 11.49 2.32 -3.83
N PHE A 364 10.90 1.26 -4.38
CA PHE A 364 9.50 1.24 -4.83
C PHE A 364 8.68 0.18 -4.10
N VAL A 365 7.46 0.52 -3.75
CA VAL A 365 6.53 -0.32 -2.99
C VAL A 365 5.24 -0.49 -3.76
N GLU A 366 4.90 -1.74 -4.00
CA GLU A 366 3.58 -2.14 -4.47
C GLU A 366 2.87 -2.86 -3.33
N THR A 367 1.62 -2.51 -3.12
CA THR A 367 0.76 -3.06 -2.10
C THR A 367 -0.43 -3.76 -2.75
N LYS A 368 -0.95 -4.78 -2.08
CA LYS A 368 -2.18 -5.45 -2.44
C LYS A 368 -2.93 -5.81 -1.16
N ALA A 369 -4.24 -5.62 -1.16
CA ALA A 369 -5.10 -6.21 -0.13
C ALA A 369 -5.18 -7.75 -0.26
N ASP A 370 -5.90 -8.41 0.66
CA ASP A 370 -6.00 -9.89 0.73
C ASP A 370 -6.47 -10.55 -0.57
N SER A 371 -7.29 -9.85 -1.35
CA SER A 371 -7.83 -10.33 -2.62
C SER A 371 -6.95 -10.03 -3.83
N GLY A 372 -5.86 -9.29 -3.65
CA GLY A 372 -4.98 -8.86 -4.72
C GLY A 372 -4.00 -9.95 -5.17
N SER A 373 -3.52 -9.82 -6.41
CA SER A 373 -2.63 -10.81 -7.02
C SER A 373 -1.16 -10.43 -6.85
N ALA A 374 -0.38 -11.35 -6.26
CA ALA A 374 1.08 -11.23 -6.20
C ALA A 374 1.71 -11.07 -7.60
N ASP A 375 1.18 -11.79 -8.60
CA ASP A 375 1.70 -11.72 -9.97
C ASP A 375 1.36 -10.40 -10.64
N GLU A 376 0.20 -9.80 -10.32
CA GLU A 376 -0.11 -8.45 -10.77
C GLU A 376 0.86 -7.43 -10.16
N GLY A 377 1.10 -7.51 -8.85
CA GLY A 377 2.03 -6.63 -8.17
C GLY A 377 3.47 -6.76 -8.69
N ARG A 378 3.94 -7.99 -8.95
CA ARG A 378 5.22 -8.23 -9.63
C ARG A 378 5.25 -7.63 -11.04
N THR A 379 4.15 -7.72 -11.79
CA THR A 379 4.06 -7.12 -13.12
C THR A 379 4.16 -5.59 -13.04
N GLN A 380 3.49 -4.96 -12.08
CA GLN A 380 3.56 -3.51 -11.84
C GLN A 380 4.98 -3.07 -11.46
N LEU A 381 5.59 -3.71 -10.46
CA LEU A 381 6.97 -3.43 -10.05
C LEU A 381 7.97 -3.62 -11.20
N GLY A 382 7.82 -4.69 -11.99
CA GLY A 382 8.68 -4.98 -13.14
C GLY A 382 8.61 -3.91 -14.22
N LEU A 383 7.40 -3.44 -14.57
CA LEU A 383 7.22 -2.35 -15.53
C LEU A 383 7.74 -1.02 -15.00
N TRP A 384 7.47 -0.74 -13.72
CA TRP A 384 7.89 0.51 -13.08
C TRP A 384 9.41 0.63 -13.02
N VAL A 385 10.11 -0.45 -12.63
CA VAL A 385 11.58 -0.46 -12.55
C VAL A 385 12.23 -0.46 -13.93
N ALA A 386 11.62 -1.10 -14.94
CA ALA A 386 12.10 -1.02 -16.32
C ALA A 386 12.06 0.42 -16.84
N ALA A 387 10.96 1.13 -16.59
CA ALA A 387 10.84 2.54 -16.93
C ALA A 387 11.83 3.42 -16.15
N TRP A 388 12.08 3.10 -14.88
CA TRP A 388 13.09 3.79 -14.06
C TRP A 388 14.49 3.63 -14.64
N PHE A 389 14.93 2.40 -14.95
CA PHE A 389 16.24 2.17 -15.55
C PHE A 389 16.37 2.88 -16.90
N LYS A 390 15.34 2.83 -17.75
CA LYS A 390 15.29 3.58 -19.01
C LYS A 390 15.47 5.09 -18.80
N ARG A 391 14.83 5.66 -17.77
CA ARG A 391 15.01 7.09 -17.43
C ARG A 391 16.44 7.38 -17.03
N ILE A 392 16.98 6.59 -16.11
CA ILE A 392 18.32 6.81 -15.56
C ILE A 392 19.39 6.64 -16.63
N GLU A 393 19.27 5.65 -17.50
CA GLU A 393 20.15 5.47 -18.66
C GLU A 393 20.15 6.70 -19.57
N ALA A 394 18.99 7.31 -19.81
CA ALA A 394 18.90 8.54 -20.59
C ALA A 394 19.53 9.78 -19.92
N LEU A 395 19.64 9.79 -18.59
CA LEU A 395 20.29 10.87 -17.84
C LEU A 395 21.81 10.71 -17.73
N ARG A 396 22.32 9.49 -17.87
CA ARG A 396 23.73 9.17 -17.65
C ARG A 396 24.63 9.78 -18.72
N THR A 397 25.79 10.25 -18.28
CA THR A 397 26.88 10.71 -19.16
C THR A 397 27.96 9.68 -19.35
N ASP A 398 28.27 8.98 -18.28
CA ASP A 398 29.25 7.92 -18.26
C ASP A 398 28.51 6.58 -18.27
N SER A 399 28.50 5.90 -19.42
CA SER A 399 27.93 4.56 -19.56
C SER A 399 28.75 3.50 -18.81
N SER A 400 29.98 3.80 -18.36
CA SER A 400 30.82 2.87 -17.61
C SER A 400 30.55 2.85 -16.11
N ALA A 401 30.00 3.92 -15.54
CA ALA A 401 29.61 3.97 -14.13
C ALA A 401 28.60 2.85 -13.79
N PRO A 402 28.69 2.14 -12.67
CA PRO A 402 27.70 1.11 -12.35
C PRO A 402 26.31 1.74 -12.12
N LEU A 403 25.26 1.05 -12.56
CA LEU A 403 23.88 1.36 -12.13
C LEU A 403 23.66 0.81 -10.71
N PRO A 404 22.83 1.47 -9.89
CA PRO A 404 22.57 1.00 -8.55
C PRO A 404 21.61 -0.20 -8.61
N MET A 405 21.73 -1.09 -7.63
CA MET A 405 20.67 -2.06 -7.34
C MET A 405 19.46 -1.30 -6.77
N LEU A 406 18.25 -1.64 -7.19
CA LEU A 406 17.03 -1.05 -6.64
C LEU A 406 16.26 -2.05 -5.78
N PRO A 407 16.07 -1.76 -4.48
CA PRO A 407 15.14 -2.52 -3.64
C PRO A 407 13.70 -2.28 -4.07
N LEU A 408 12.93 -3.36 -4.11
CA LEU A 408 11.50 -3.35 -4.40
C LEU A 408 10.77 -4.07 -3.26
N LEU A 409 9.63 -3.52 -2.84
CA LEU A 409 8.76 -4.11 -1.84
C LEU A 409 7.46 -4.54 -2.50
N LEU A 410 7.09 -5.80 -2.31
CA LEU A 410 5.74 -6.28 -2.57
C LEU A 410 5.09 -6.60 -1.23
N VAL A 411 4.05 -5.85 -0.90
CA VAL A 411 3.30 -6.00 0.33
C VAL A 411 1.96 -6.65 -0.01
N LEU A 412 1.73 -7.85 0.51
CA LEU A 412 0.44 -8.55 0.37
C LEU A 412 -0.22 -8.55 1.75
N SER A 413 -1.20 -7.67 1.91
CA SER A 413 -1.85 -7.38 3.18
C SER A 413 -0.82 -7.06 4.26
N ASP A 414 -0.67 -7.91 5.27
CA ASP A 414 0.29 -7.69 6.33
C ASP A 414 1.71 -8.19 6.00
N THR A 415 1.92 -8.94 4.92
CA THR A 415 3.21 -9.60 4.60
C THR A 415 4.11 -8.74 3.73
N TRP A 416 5.37 -8.57 4.12
CA TRP A 416 6.35 -7.72 3.45
C TRP A 416 7.48 -8.55 2.81
N ASP A 417 7.50 -8.59 1.48
CA ASP A 417 8.55 -9.27 0.71
C ASP A 417 9.47 -8.26 0.00
N CYS A 418 10.78 -8.43 0.19
CA CYS A 418 11.81 -7.64 -0.47
C CYS A 418 12.34 -8.34 -1.70
N TYR A 419 12.54 -7.57 -2.77
CA TYR A 419 13.20 -7.99 -3.99
C TYR A 419 14.28 -6.96 -4.37
N PHE A 420 15.23 -7.37 -5.21
CA PHE A 420 16.38 -6.56 -5.58
C PHE A 420 16.54 -6.56 -7.10
N ALA A 421 16.29 -5.43 -7.73
CA ALA A 421 16.39 -5.25 -9.17
C ALA A 421 17.78 -4.79 -9.59
N CYS A 422 18.39 -5.52 -10.51
CA CYS A 422 19.72 -5.26 -11.06
C CYS A 422 19.63 -5.11 -12.57
N ARG A 423 20.36 -4.15 -13.14
CA ARG A 423 20.56 -4.03 -14.59
C ARG A 423 21.84 -4.76 -14.98
N VAL A 424 21.74 -5.78 -15.85
CA VAL A 424 22.87 -6.63 -16.26
C VAL A 424 22.72 -6.99 -17.73
N ASP A 425 23.81 -6.89 -18.52
CA ASP A 425 23.89 -7.43 -19.89
C ASP A 425 22.70 -7.12 -20.82
N GLY A 426 22.10 -5.93 -20.72
CA GLY A 426 20.96 -5.56 -21.56
C GLY A 426 19.61 -6.09 -21.07
N GLU A 427 19.54 -6.82 -19.95
CA GLU A 427 18.32 -7.21 -19.23
C GLU A 427 18.21 -6.64 -17.79
N ILE A 428 17.05 -6.82 -17.16
CA ILE A 428 16.79 -6.51 -15.75
C ILE A 428 16.47 -7.82 -15.02
N ARG A 429 17.16 -8.05 -13.91
CA ARG A 429 17.00 -9.24 -13.06
C ARG A 429 16.52 -8.83 -11.68
N ILE A 430 15.36 -9.33 -11.27
CA ILE A 430 14.74 -9.05 -9.98
C ILE A 430 14.85 -10.30 -9.10
N VAL A 431 15.66 -10.24 -8.05
CA VAL A 431 15.96 -11.39 -7.19
C VAL A 431 15.17 -11.32 -5.89
N GLY A 432 14.54 -12.43 -5.51
CA GLY A 432 13.84 -12.56 -4.22
C GLY A 432 12.81 -13.71 -4.23
N PRO A 433 11.84 -13.74 -3.32
CA PRO A 433 11.67 -12.81 -2.20
C PRO A 433 12.63 -13.08 -1.03
N LEU A 434 13.17 -12.02 -0.44
CA LEU A 434 13.61 -12.01 0.95
C LEU A 434 12.42 -11.63 1.85
N ARG A 435 11.88 -12.62 2.57
CA ARG A 435 10.74 -12.44 3.49
C ARG A 435 11.15 -11.58 4.68
N SER A 436 10.65 -10.35 4.74
CA SER A 436 11.13 -9.33 5.68
C SER A 436 10.35 -9.29 6.98
N GLY A 437 9.10 -9.75 6.96
CA GLY A 437 8.27 -9.86 8.14
C GLY A 437 6.80 -9.63 7.80
N SER A 438 6.03 -9.31 8.83
CA SER A 438 4.61 -9.02 8.72
C SER A 438 4.17 -8.02 9.80
N THR A 439 3.09 -7.29 9.55
CA THR A 439 2.47 -6.38 10.54
C THR A 439 1.38 -7.07 11.39
N ALA A 440 1.20 -8.39 11.28
CA ALA A 440 0.17 -9.12 12.02
C ALA A 440 0.46 -9.30 13.52
N ASN A 441 1.71 -9.17 13.95
CA ASN A 441 2.09 -9.17 15.36
C ASN A 441 3.24 -8.21 15.63
N LEU A 442 3.42 -7.86 16.90
CA LEU A 442 4.33 -6.80 17.31
C LEU A 442 5.81 -7.13 17.07
N ALA A 443 6.24 -8.36 17.36
CA ALA A 443 7.63 -8.79 17.13
C ALA A 443 8.02 -8.73 15.64
N SER A 444 7.10 -9.14 14.76
CA SER A 444 7.26 -9.10 13.32
C SER A 444 7.16 -7.66 12.78
N ALA A 445 6.29 -6.82 13.35
CA ALA A 445 6.17 -5.40 12.97
C ALA A 445 7.45 -4.60 13.31
N TYR A 446 8.07 -4.89 14.46
CA TYR A 446 9.40 -4.36 14.79
C TYR A 446 10.45 -4.75 13.76
N ARG A 447 10.42 -6.01 13.28
CA ARG A 447 11.33 -6.48 12.22
C ARG A 447 11.10 -5.73 10.91
N VAL A 448 9.85 -5.58 10.48
CA VAL A 448 9.49 -4.83 9.27
C VAL A 448 10.00 -3.39 9.39
N ARG A 449 9.75 -2.72 10.53
CA ARG A 449 10.26 -1.36 10.78
C ARG A 449 11.79 -1.30 10.64
N ALA A 450 12.51 -2.26 11.21
CA ALA A 450 13.98 -2.30 11.14
C ALA A 450 14.49 -2.50 9.70
N VAL A 451 13.86 -3.40 8.94
CA VAL A 451 14.16 -3.60 7.51
C VAL A 451 13.92 -2.32 6.71
N LEU A 452 12.79 -1.65 6.93
CA LEU A 452 12.47 -0.39 6.27
C LEU A 452 13.41 0.74 6.70
N GLY A 453 13.90 0.72 7.94
CA GLY A 453 14.93 1.65 8.43
C GLY A 453 16.25 1.47 7.68
N GLU A 454 16.69 0.23 7.45
CA GLU A 454 17.87 -0.05 6.61
C GLU A 454 17.67 0.36 5.15
N MET A 455 16.46 0.21 4.60
CA MET A 455 16.14 0.74 3.27
C MET A 455 16.19 2.27 3.23
N SER A 456 15.68 2.93 4.25
CA SER A 456 15.76 4.39 4.39
C SER A 456 17.21 4.85 4.47
N ARG A 457 18.04 4.16 5.26
CA ARG A 457 19.49 4.41 5.35
C ARG A 457 20.17 4.21 3.99
N TYR A 458 19.85 3.12 3.27
CA TYR A 458 20.35 2.88 1.91
C TYR A 458 20.02 4.04 0.97
N VAL A 459 18.78 4.55 0.99
CA VAL A 459 18.38 5.70 0.17
C VAL A 459 19.21 6.94 0.51
N ASN A 460 19.43 7.20 1.81
CA ASN A 460 20.16 8.37 2.29
C ASN A 460 21.69 8.28 2.14
N GLU A 461 22.25 7.08 2.01
CA GLU A 461 23.69 6.85 1.95
C GLU A 461 24.11 6.34 0.56
N GLU A 462 24.09 5.03 0.34
CA GLU A 462 24.60 4.40 -0.89
C GLU A 462 23.92 4.94 -2.16
N PHE A 463 22.59 5.07 -2.15
CA PHE A 463 21.85 5.59 -3.29
C PHE A 463 22.06 7.10 -3.47
N ARG A 464 22.09 7.88 -2.38
CA ARG A 464 22.40 9.32 -2.40
C ARG A 464 23.77 9.58 -3.03
N HIS A 465 24.79 8.85 -2.60
CA HIS A 465 26.13 8.95 -3.15
C HIS A 465 26.15 8.61 -4.66
N TRP A 466 25.39 7.60 -5.08
CA TRP A 466 25.24 7.31 -6.50
C TRP A 466 24.54 8.45 -7.27
N VAL A 467 23.52 9.09 -6.68
CA VAL A 467 22.86 10.27 -7.28
C VAL A 467 23.84 11.45 -7.39
N GLU A 468 24.66 11.69 -6.37
CA GLU A 468 25.71 12.71 -6.37
C GLU A 468 26.68 12.51 -7.56
N HIS A 469 27.09 11.27 -7.80
CA HIS A 469 27.91 10.91 -8.97
C HIS A 469 27.17 11.15 -10.29
N LEU A 470 25.90 10.75 -10.39
CA LEU A 470 25.09 10.93 -11.60
C LEU A 470 25.03 12.40 -12.03
N VAL A 471 24.84 13.31 -11.07
CA VAL A 471 24.70 14.75 -11.35
C VAL A 471 26.03 15.51 -11.36
N GLY A 472 27.15 14.83 -11.06
CA GLY A 472 28.48 15.44 -11.00
C GLY A 472 28.65 16.38 -9.80
N PHE A 473 28.06 16.03 -8.66
CA PHE A 473 28.05 16.83 -7.44
C PHE A 473 29.45 17.14 -6.91
N GLU A 474 30.38 16.17 -6.95
CA GLU A 474 31.76 16.31 -6.49
C GLU A 474 32.57 17.41 -7.21
N LYS A 475 32.08 17.95 -8.33
CA LYS A 475 32.72 19.08 -9.03
C LYS A 475 32.38 20.45 -8.43
N TYR A 476 31.52 20.48 -7.41
CA TYR A 476 30.98 21.71 -6.81
C TYR A 476 31.30 21.86 -5.31
N GLU A 477 32.03 20.90 -4.72
CA GLU A 477 32.78 21.08 -3.46
C GLU A 477 34.20 21.59 -3.77
#